data_AF-A0A2N4YG90-F1
#
_entry.id   AF-A0A2N4YG90-F1
#
_cell.length_a   1.000
_cell.length_b   1.000
_cell.length_c   1.000
_cell.angle_alpha   90.00
_cell.angle_beta   90.00
_cell.angle_gamma   90.00
#
_symmetry.space_group_name_H-M   'P 1'
#
loop_
_entity.id
_entity.type
_entity.pdbx_description
1 polymer ?
#
loop_
_entity_poly.entity_id
_entity_poly.type
_entity_poly.pdbx_seq_one_letter_code
_entity_poly.pdbx_strand_id
1 'polypeptide(L)'
;MVGQWTKSDKAGRGMAAALALGALVALAGCISDEQAVDMGLATQCEADGTVAKLGDPAGRYVTRTDVEVCKGPRRDSYNETALEIIDCGSLSTLRAGVIRQSADQARRGADYNYSTQVEQARLRLRVGLADLAQTEAALAAAGVPVTRIAGQGAEHCTKLAAGAAQTN
;
A
#
# COMPACT_ATOMS: atom_id res chain seq x y z
N MET A 1 -53.74 48.89 -45.34
CA MET A 1 -52.44 48.97 -46.02
C MET A 1 -51.92 47.56 -46.20
N VAL A 2 -51.60 47.22 -47.44
CA VAL A 2 -51.15 45.92 -47.95
C VAL A 2 -49.61 45.89 -47.89
N GLY A 3 -49.01 44.71 -47.69
CA GLY A 3 -47.66 44.46 -48.22
C GLY A 3 -46.67 43.76 -47.30
N GLN A 4 -46.60 42.43 -47.45
CA GLN A 4 -45.48 41.53 -47.21
C GLN A 4 -44.26 41.92 -48.07
N TRP A 5 -43.02 41.99 -47.54
CA TRP A 5 -41.76 41.66 -48.24
C TRP A 5 -40.62 41.34 -47.25
N THR A 6 -39.83 40.34 -47.63
CA THR A 6 -38.80 39.52 -46.95
C THR A 6 -37.38 40.10 -46.93
N LYS A 7 -36.54 39.75 -45.93
CA LYS A 7 -35.17 39.22 -46.16
C LYS A 7 -34.53 38.59 -44.90
N SER A 8 -34.01 37.38 -45.10
CA SER A 8 -33.25 36.52 -44.19
C SER A 8 -31.98 37.16 -43.61
N ASP A 9 -31.56 36.74 -42.41
CA ASP A 9 -30.25 36.08 -42.21
C ASP A 9 -29.93 35.69 -40.76
N LYS A 10 -29.11 34.63 -40.66
CA LYS A 10 -28.36 34.10 -39.51
C LYS A 10 -28.98 32.95 -38.72
N ALA A 11 -28.96 31.81 -39.40
CA ALA A 11 -28.37 30.59 -38.86
C ALA A 11 -27.12 30.87 -37.99
N GLY A 12 -26.97 30.13 -36.88
CA GLY A 12 -25.65 29.97 -36.25
C GLY A 12 -25.49 30.43 -34.79
N ARG A 13 -26.53 30.51 -33.97
CA ARG A 13 -26.37 30.79 -32.52
C ARG A 13 -26.78 29.65 -31.57
N GLY A 14 -27.35 28.56 -32.07
CA GLY A 14 -27.74 27.41 -31.25
C GLY A 14 -26.67 26.32 -31.07
N MET A 15 -25.73 26.20 -32.02
CA MET A 15 -24.77 25.06 -32.04
C MET A 15 -23.43 25.34 -31.34
N ALA A 16 -23.06 26.60 -31.10
CA ALA A 16 -21.77 26.92 -30.47
C ALA A 16 -21.75 26.60 -28.96
N ALA A 17 -22.88 26.75 -28.26
CA ALA A 17 -22.94 26.49 -26.82
C ALA A 17 -22.95 24.99 -26.48
N ALA A 18 -23.59 24.16 -27.31
CA ALA A 18 -23.65 22.71 -27.11
C ALA A 18 -22.29 22.03 -27.38
N LEU A 19 -21.53 22.51 -28.36
CA LEU A 19 -20.18 22.01 -28.65
C LEU A 19 -19.15 22.43 -27.59
N ALA A 20 -19.33 23.59 -26.96
CA ALA A 20 -18.44 24.04 -25.86
C ALA A 20 -18.64 23.20 -24.58
N LEU A 21 -19.88 22.82 -24.26
CA LEU A 21 -20.18 21.92 -23.12
C LEU A 21 -19.78 20.47 -23.41
N GLY A 22 -19.97 19.98 -24.64
CA GLY A 22 -19.50 18.65 -25.05
C GLY A 22 -17.98 18.51 -25.03
N ALA A 23 -17.24 19.54 -25.43
CA ALA A 23 -15.78 19.57 -25.35
C ALA A 23 -15.28 19.59 -23.89
N LEU A 24 -15.93 20.34 -22.98
CA LEU A 24 -15.56 20.37 -21.57
C LEU A 24 -15.82 19.04 -20.85
N VAL A 25 -16.89 18.32 -21.19
CA VAL A 25 -17.14 16.97 -20.65
C VAL A 25 -16.23 15.91 -21.27
N ALA A 26 -15.86 16.05 -22.55
CA ALA A 26 -14.87 15.18 -23.19
C ALA A 26 -13.46 15.38 -22.61
N LEU A 27 -13.08 16.61 -22.25
CA LEU A 27 -11.81 16.92 -21.57
C LEU A 27 -11.78 16.43 -20.11
N ALA A 28 -12.93 16.36 -19.43
CA ALA A 28 -13.02 15.83 -18.07
C ALA A 28 -12.83 14.29 -17.98
N GLY A 29 -12.97 13.58 -19.11
CA GLY A 29 -12.70 12.14 -19.21
C GLY A 29 -11.30 11.79 -19.74
N CYS A 30 -10.44 12.78 -20.02
CA CYS A 30 -9.14 12.55 -20.66
C CYS A 30 -7.94 12.46 -19.70
N ILE A 31 -8.14 12.74 -18.41
CA ILE A 31 -7.09 12.52 -17.41
C ILE A 31 -7.31 11.11 -16.87
N SER A 32 -6.47 10.16 -17.30
CA SER A 32 -6.45 8.83 -16.69
C SER A 32 -6.09 8.95 -15.21
N ASP A 33 -6.55 8.02 -14.37
CA ASP A 33 -6.25 8.03 -12.93
C ASP A 33 -4.74 8.18 -12.65
N GLU A 34 -3.90 7.52 -13.45
CA GLU A 34 -2.43 7.65 -13.40
C GLU A 34 -1.94 9.09 -13.66
N GLN A 35 -2.55 9.80 -14.61
CA GLN A 35 -2.23 11.21 -14.89
C GLN A 35 -2.76 12.14 -13.81
N ALA A 36 -3.88 11.80 -13.16
CA ALA A 36 -4.39 12.54 -12.02
C ALA A 36 -3.46 12.37 -10.79
N VAL A 37 -2.88 11.19 -10.61
CA VAL A 37 -1.87 10.91 -9.58
C VAL A 37 -0.56 11.65 -9.88
N ASP A 38 -0.08 11.60 -11.12
CA ASP A 38 1.15 12.29 -11.55
C ASP A 38 1.02 13.82 -11.44
N MET A 39 -0.17 14.37 -11.71
CA MET A 39 -0.46 15.79 -11.52
C MET A 39 -0.76 16.15 -10.05
N GLY A 40 -0.75 15.18 -9.13
CA GLY A 40 -1.01 15.40 -7.70
C GLY A 40 -2.46 15.75 -7.37
N LEU A 41 -3.41 15.41 -8.25
CA LEU A 41 -4.85 15.61 -8.09
C LEU A 41 -5.55 14.42 -7.42
N ALA A 42 -4.95 13.23 -7.50
CA ALA A 42 -5.43 12.00 -6.90
C ALA A 42 -4.29 11.26 -6.17
N THR A 43 -4.66 10.30 -5.32
CA THR A 43 -3.72 9.45 -4.59
C THR A 43 -3.95 8.00 -4.98
N GLN A 44 -2.87 7.29 -5.28
CA GLN A 44 -2.91 5.86 -5.59
C GLN A 44 -1.89 5.13 -4.74
N CYS A 45 -2.34 4.06 -4.11
CA CYS A 45 -1.54 3.24 -3.21
C CYS A 45 -1.45 1.83 -3.77
N GLU A 46 -0.24 1.36 -3.97
CA GLU A 46 0.07 0.00 -4.37
C GLU A 46 0.68 -0.71 -3.15
N ALA A 47 0.18 -1.90 -2.83
CA ALA A 47 0.67 -2.70 -1.73
C ALA A 47 1.00 -4.11 -2.24
N ASP A 48 2.27 -4.47 -2.12
CA ASP A 48 2.78 -5.79 -2.48
C ASP A 48 3.25 -6.52 -1.23
N GLY A 49 3.02 -7.84 -1.19
CA GLY A 49 3.38 -8.70 -0.07
C GLY A 49 4.09 -9.96 -0.54
N THR A 50 5.28 -10.25 0.01
CA THR A 50 6.00 -11.50 -0.26
C THR A 50 6.01 -12.37 0.98
N VAL A 51 5.56 -13.62 0.84
CA VAL A 51 5.44 -14.58 1.95
C VAL A 51 6.48 -15.69 1.80
N ALA A 52 7.20 -15.99 2.88
CA ALA A 52 8.22 -17.03 2.91
C ALA A 52 8.25 -17.73 4.27
N LYS A 53 8.64 -19.00 4.31
CA LYS A 53 8.97 -19.67 5.58
C LYS A 53 10.21 -19.02 6.19
N LEU A 54 10.23 -18.83 7.51
CA LEU A 54 11.41 -18.29 8.20
C LEU A 54 12.58 -19.29 8.16
N GLY A 55 12.27 -20.59 8.21
CA GLY A 55 13.26 -21.66 8.31
C GLY A 55 13.84 -21.79 9.72
N ASP A 56 13.01 -21.54 10.73
CA ASP A 56 13.35 -21.79 12.13
C ASP A 56 13.45 -23.29 12.44
N PRO A 57 14.17 -23.70 13.50
CA PRO A 57 14.37 -25.12 13.80
C PRO A 57 13.07 -25.90 14.04
N ALA A 58 12.02 -25.22 14.47
CA ALA A 58 10.70 -25.81 14.70
C ALA A 58 9.76 -25.72 13.49
N GLY A 59 10.17 -25.04 12.41
CA GLY A 59 9.34 -24.79 11.23
C GLY A 59 8.03 -24.05 11.54
N ARG A 60 8.00 -23.27 12.62
CA ARG A 60 6.80 -22.66 13.19
C ARG A 60 6.45 -21.31 12.59
N TYR A 61 7.42 -20.59 12.05
CA TYR A 61 7.25 -19.20 11.65
C TYR A 61 7.20 -19.00 10.14
N VAL A 62 6.28 -18.15 9.72
CA VAL A 62 6.19 -17.61 8.37
C VAL A 62 6.46 -16.11 8.45
N THR A 63 7.21 -15.58 7.49
CA THR A 63 7.42 -14.13 7.35
C THR A 63 6.71 -13.61 6.13
N ARG A 64 6.12 -12.43 6.25
CA ARG A 64 5.58 -11.67 5.13
C ARG A 64 6.22 -10.28 5.13
N THR A 65 6.79 -9.87 4.00
CA THR A 65 7.29 -8.50 3.83
C THR A 65 6.26 -7.75 3.01
N ASP A 66 5.67 -6.71 3.61
CA ASP A 66 4.72 -5.83 2.95
C ASP A 66 5.40 -4.51 2.59
N VAL A 67 5.24 -4.11 1.34
CA VAL A 67 5.72 -2.83 0.80
C VAL A 67 4.51 -2.08 0.30
N GLU A 68 4.29 -0.88 0.84
CA GLU A 68 3.22 0.01 0.45
C GLU A 68 3.83 1.29 -0.12
N VAL A 69 3.41 1.64 -1.33
CA VAL A 69 3.86 2.83 -2.06
C VAL A 69 2.63 3.63 -2.44
N CYS A 70 2.50 4.82 -1.85
CA CYS A 70 1.45 5.76 -2.18
C CYS A 70 2.02 6.96 -2.93
N LYS A 71 1.54 7.16 -4.15
CA LYS A 71 1.87 8.28 -5.03
C LYS A 71 0.71 9.27 -5.09
N GLY A 72 1.01 10.52 -5.43
CA GLY A 72 0.02 11.60 -5.51
C GLY A 72 0.53 12.88 -4.84
N PRO A 73 -0.37 13.77 -4.36
CA PRO A 73 0.03 15.01 -3.72
C PRO A 73 0.97 14.79 -2.53
N ARG A 74 1.90 15.72 -2.30
CA ARG A 74 2.91 15.68 -1.22
C ARG A 74 2.31 15.33 0.15
N ARG A 75 1.08 15.81 0.39
CA ARG A 75 0.33 15.60 1.63
C ARG A 75 0.03 14.11 1.91
N ASP A 76 -0.07 13.29 0.87
CA ASP A 76 -0.53 11.90 0.97
C ASP A 76 0.46 10.86 0.40
N SER A 77 1.60 11.29 -0.17
CA SER A 77 2.63 10.40 -0.71
C SER A 77 3.60 9.87 0.36
N TYR A 78 3.84 8.57 0.33
CA TYR A 78 4.76 7.87 1.23
C TYR A 78 5.13 6.48 0.69
N ASN A 79 6.23 5.95 1.19
CA ASN A 79 6.64 4.57 1.05
C ASN A 79 6.81 3.97 2.44
N GLU A 80 6.24 2.81 2.69
CA GLU A 80 6.37 2.08 3.94
C GLU A 80 6.69 0.61 3.67
N THR A 81 7.57 0.05 4.48
CA THR A 81 7.91 -1.37 4.45
C THR A 81 7.74 -1.93 5.85
N ALA A 82 7.00 -3.03 5.96
CA ALA A 82 6.77 -3.74 7.20
C ALA A 82 7.15 -5.22 7.06
N LEU A 83 7.65 -5.80 8.14
CA LEU A 83 7.85 -7.24 8.27
C LEU A 83 6.80 -7.79 9.22
N GLU A 84 6.02 -8.74 8.75
CA GLU A 84 5.12 -9.54 9.55
C GLU A 84 5.76 -10.89 9.86
N ILE A 85 5.83 -11.24 11.15
CA ILE A 85 6.25 -12.55 11.62
C ILE A 85 5.01 -13.26 12.15
N ILE A 86 4.60 -14.29 11.44
CA ILE A 86 3.39 -15.07 11.69
C ILE A 86 3.79 -16.35 12.41
N ASP A 87 3.25 -16.53 13.61
CA ASP A 87 3.38 -17.75 14.39
C ASP A 87 2.26 -18.71 14.02
N CYS A 88 2.59 -19.81 13.34
CA CYS A 88 1.61 -20.79 12.90
C CYS A 88 1.06 -21.68 14.02
N GLY A 89 1.69 -21.68 15.19
CA GLY A 89 1.21 -22.42 16.37
C GLY A 89 0.17 -21.63 17.14
N SER A 90 0.42 -20.34 17.40
CA SER A 90 -0.49 -19.47 18.15
C SER A 90 -1.41 -18.62 17.28
N LEU A 91 -1.26 -18.66 15.95
CA LEU A 91 -1.98 -17.82 14.99
C LEU A 91 -1.92 -16.34 15.35
N SER A 92 -0.73 -15.89 15.73
CA SER A 92 -0.46 -14.49 16.06
C SER A 92 0.54 -13.91 15.07
N THR A 93 0.27 -12.70 14.62
CA THR A 93 1.17 -11.94 13.75
C THR A 93 1.82 -10.81 14.53
N LEU A 94 3.15 -10.74 14.48
CA LEU A 94 3.93 -9.60 14.94
C LEU A 94 4.31 -8.76 13.73
N ARG A 95 3.74 -7.57 13.59
CA ARG A 95 4.08 -6.61 12.55
C ARG A 95 5.12 -5.63 13.09
N ALA A 96 6.22 -5.47 12.36
CA ALA A 96 7.31 -4.54 12.66
C ALA A 96 7.51 -3.56 11.49
N GLY A 97 7.50 -2.26 11.75
CA GLY A 97 7.83 -1.26 10.73
C GLY A 97 9.33 -1.23 10.45
N VAL A 98 9.70 -1.46 9.19
CA VAL A 98 11.10 -1.55 8.76
C VAL A 98 11.58 -0.22 8.22
N ILE A 99 10.88 0.36 7.26
CA ILE A 99 11.24 1.63 6.63
C ILE A 99 9.97 2.45 6.47
N ARG A 100 10.05 3.75 6.75
CA ARG A 100 9.05 4.73 6.35
C ARG A 100 9.74 5.95 5.76
N GLN A 101 9.22 6.38 4.62
CA GLN A 101 9.58 7.63 3.95
C GLN A 101 8.30 8.36 3.56
N SER A 102 8.05 9.53 4.14
CA SER A 102 6.87 10.34 3.87
C SER A 102 7.25 11.67 3.27
N ALA A 103 6.49 12.11 2.26
CA ALA A 103 6.64 13.46 1.73
C ALA A 103 6.11 14.53 2.71
N ASP A 104 5.22 14.14 3.65
CA ASP A 104 4.70 14.97 4.73
C ASP A 104 4.92 14.28 6.10
N GLN A 105 6.10 14.50 6.68
CA GLN A 105 6.44 13.99 8.01
C GLN A 105 5.64 14.66 9.13
N ALA A 106 5.15 15.89 8.93
CA ALA A 106 4.36 16.58 9.94
C ALA A 106 3.01 15.86 10.18
N ARG A 107 2.45 15.24 9.14
CA ARG A 107 1.24 14.42 9.25
C ARG A 107 1.50 12.96 9.62
N ARG A 108 2.53 12.33 9.04
CA ARG A 108 2.75 10.86 9.17
C ARG A 108 3.81 10.45 10.20
N GLY A 109 4.42 11.42 10.86
CA GLY A 109 5.54 11.21 11.78
C GLY A 109 6.89 11.24 11.06
N ALA A 110 7.95 11.18 11.86
CA ALA A 110 9.32 11.16 11.35
C ALA A 110 9.60 9.89 10.54
N ASP A 111 10.40 10.04 9.50
CA ASP A 111 10.91 8.92 8.71
C ASP A 111 11.86 8.06 9.56
N TYR A 112 11.92 6.77 9.25
CA TYR A 112 12.77 5.83 9.96
C TYR A 112 13.25 4.70 9.05
N ASN A 113 14.38 4.10 9.44
CA ASN A 113 14.91 2.89 8.82
C ASN A 113 15.50 1.99 9.92
N TYR A 114 14.77 0.93 10.23
CA TYR A 114 15.09 -0.10 11.22
C TYR A 114 15.49 -1.43 10.58
N SER A 115 15.87 -1.42 9.30
CA SER A 115 16.25 -2.64 8.55
C SER A 115 17.25 -3.52 9.30
N THR A 116 18.28 -2.92 9.91
CA THR A 116 19.31 -3.68 10.64
C THR A 116 18.75 -4.33 11.91
N GLN A 117 17.97 -3.61 12.70
CA GLN A 117 17.38 -4.10 13.95
C GLN A 117 16.37 -5.21 13.68
N VAL A 118 15.54 -5.03 12.65
CA VAL A 118 14.52 -6.01 12.24
C VAL A 118 15.18 -7.28 11.70
N GLU A 119 16.17 -7.18 10.82
CA GLU A 119 16.88 -8.36 10.31
C GLU A 119 17.65 -9.09 11.40
N GLN A 120 18.29 -8.38 12.33
CA GLN A 120 18.95 -9.01 13.47
C GLN A 120 17.95 -9.80 14.35
N ALA A 121 16.79 -9.21 14.66
CA ALA A 121 15.76 -9.88 15.44
C ALA A 121 15.19 -11.11 14.69
N ARG A 122 14.93 -10.97 13.38
CA ARG A 122 14.49 -12.05 12.50
C ARG A 122 15.50 -13.19 12.44
N LEU A 123 16.80 -12.90 12.33
CA LEU A 123 17.86 -13.91 12.32
C LEU A 123 17.92 -14.67 13.64
N ARG A 124 17.82 -13.98 14.79
CA ARG A 124 17.80 -14.63 16.12
C ARG A 124 16.62 -15.58 16.25
N LEU A 125 15.43 -15.18 15.78
CA LEU A 125 14.26 -16.05 15.75
C LEU A 125 14.48 -17.24 14.81
N ARG A 126 15.04 -17.01 13.63
CA ARG A 126 15.37 -18.07 12.64
C ARG A 126 16.35 -19.11 13.16
N VAL A 127 17.30 -18.74 14.01
CA VAL A 127 18.24 -19.71 14.60
C VAL A 127 17.77 -20.27 15.95
N GLY A 128 16.55 -19.94 16.39
CA GLY A 128 15.98 -20.41 17.65
C GLY A 128 16.62 -19.79 18.91
N LEU A 129 17.33 -18.66 18.77
CA LEU A 129 17.93 -17.92 19.89
C LEU A 129 16.93 -16.97 20.59
N ALA A 130 15.76 -16.77 20.00
CA ALA A 130 14.68 -15.98 20.57
C ALA A 130 13.33 -16.59 20.19
N ASP A 131 12.31 -16.34 21.01
CA ASP A 131 10.91 -16.57 20.64
C ASP A 131 10.23 -15.28 20.16
N LEU A 132 8.95 -15.37 19.78
CA LEU A 132 8.20 -14.22 19.27
C LEU A 132 8.02 -13.11 20.32
N ALA A 133 7.92 -13.43 21.61
CA ALA A 133 7.75 -12.43 22.67
C ALA A 133 9.06 -11.69 22.95
N GLN A 134 10.18 -12.41 22.97
CA GLN A 134 11.53 -11.84 23.06
C GLN A 134 11.85 -10.98 21.84
N THR A 135 11.42 -11.41 20.65
CA THR A 135 11.55 -10.64 19.41
C THR A 135 10.80 -9.31 19.49
N GLU A 136 9.54 -9.33 19.93
CA GLU A 136 8.74 -8.11 20.14
C GLU A 136 9.41 -7.17 21.16
N ALA A 137 9.84 -7.69 22.30
CA ALA A 137 10.49 -6.90 23.33
C ALA A 137 11.80 -6.25 22.85
N ALA A 138 12.63 -6.98 22.09
CA ALA A 138 13.87 -6.46 21.55
C ALA A 138 13.63 -5.35 20.51
N LEU A 139 12.63 -5.52 19.65
CA LEU A 139 12.25 -4.52 18.64
C LEU A 139 11.67 -3.27 19.31
N ALA A 140 10.77 -3.42 20.28
CA ALA A 140 10.22 -2.31 21.05
C ALA A 140 11.32 -1.54 21.80
N ALA A 141 12.29 -2.24 22.41
CA ALA A 141 13.43 -1.62 23.10
C ALA A 141 14.35 -0.85 22.14
N ALA A 142 14.42 -1.25 20.87
CA ALA A 142 15.16 -0.54 19.83
C ALA A 142 14.37 0.64 19.21
N GLY A 143 13.15 0.90 19.69
CA GLY A 143 12.27 1.94 19.17
C GLY A 143 11.55 1.59 17.87
N VAL A 144 11.61 0.33 17.44
CA VAL A 144 10.92 -0.15 16.23
C VAL A 144 9.41 -0.15 16.51
N PRO A 145 8.57 0.44 15.64
CA PRO A 145 7.13 0.37 15.79
C PRO A 145 6.68 -1.08 15.58
N VAL A 146 6.13 -1.68 16.63
CA VAL A 146 5.64 -3.06 16.63
C VAL A 146 4.17 -3.13 16.99
N THR A 147 3.45 -4.08 16.40
CA THR A 147 2.05 -4.36 16.72
C THR A 147 1.82 -5.85 16.67
N ARG A 148 1.27 -6.41 17.75
CA ARG A 148 0.84 -7.81 17.81
C ARG A 148 -0.64 -7.90 17.48
N ILE A 149 -0.97 -8.76 16.52
CA ILE A 149 -2.33 -8.99 16.05
C ILE A 149 -2.68 -10.47 16.25
N ALA A 150 -3.68 -10.74 17.08
CA ALA A 150 -4.15 -12.09 17.35
C ALA A 150 -5.12 -12.57 16.24
N GLY A 151 -5.02 -13.84 15.86
CA GLY A 151 -5.94 -14.48 14.91
C GLY A 151 -5.70 -14.16 13.43
N GLN A 152 -4.56 -13.54 13.08
CA GLN A 152 -4.19 -13.22 11.69
C GLN A 152 -3.03 -14.08 11.18
N GLY A 153 -3.02 -14.34 9.87
CA GLY A 153 -1.94 -15.01 9.15
C GLY A 153 -2.08 -16.53 9.02
N ALA A 154 -3.18 -17.12 9.48
CA ALA A 154 -3.46 -18.55 9.39
C ALA A 154 -3.49 -19.06 7.93
N GLU A 155 -3.97 -18.21 7.00
CA GLU A 155 -4.00 -18.48 5.57
C GLU A 155 -2.60 -18.66 4.96
N HIS A 156 -1.59 -17.97 5.50
CA HIS A 156 -0.22 -18.08 5.00
C HIS A 156 0.45 -19.35 5.51
N CYS A 157 0.18 -19.71 6.76
CA CYS A 157 0.64 -20.96 7.36
C CYS A 157 0.11 -22.19 6.60
N THR A 158 -1.18 -22.18 6.24
CA THR A 158 -1.82 -23.27 5.51
C THR A 158 -1.35 -23.37 4.05
N LYS A 159 -1.24 -22.25 3.32
CA LYS A 159 -0.77 -22.23 1.92
C LYS A 159 0.65 -22.78 1.78
N LEU A 160 1.56 -22.39 2.68
CA LEU A 160 2.95 -22.85 2.66
C LEU A 160 3.14 -24.28 3.19
N ALA A 161 2.21 -24.78 4.00
CA ALA A 161 2.13 -26.20 4.36
C ALA A 161 1.67 -27.06 3.16
N ALA A 162 0.65 -26.59 2.42
CA ALA A 162 0.12 -27.29 1.25
C ALA A 162 1.13 -27.35 0.08
N GLY A 163 1.88 -26.28 -0.17
CA GLY A 163 2.93 -26.26 -1.20
C GLY A 163 4.08 -27.23 -0.93
N ALA A 164 4.37 -27.54 0.35
CA ALA A 164 5.39 -28.52 0.73
C ALA A 164 4.91 -29.98 0.61
N ALA A 165 3.61 -30.22 0.64
CA ALA A 165 3.02 -31.56 0.47
C ALA A 165 2.94 -31.99 -1.01
N GLN A 166 2.99 -31.04 -1.95
CA GLN A 166 2.91 -31.30 -3.40
C GLN A 166 4.27 -31.63 -4.03
N THR A 167 5.37 -31.42 -3.31
CA THR A 167 6.73 -31.67 -3.79
C THR A 167 7.32 -33.01 -3.31
N ASN A 168 6.52 -33.86 -2.68
CA ASN A 168 6.90 -35.21 -2.26
C ASN A 168 6.19 -36.28 -3.10
#